data_AF-A0A564W707-F1
#
_entry.id   AF-A0A564W707-F1
#
_cell.length_a   1.000
_cell.length_b   1.000
_cell.length_c   1.000
_cell.angle_alpha   90.00
_cell.angle_beta   90.00
_cell.angle_gamma   90.00
#
_symmetry.space_group_name_H-M   'P 1'
#
loop_
_entity.id
_entity.type
_entity.pdbx_description
1 polymer ?
#
loop_
_entity_poly.entity_id
_entity_poly.type
_entity_poly.pdbx_seq_one_letter_code
_entity_poly.pdbx_strand_id
1 'polypeptide(L)'
;MKTVCNENQCTGCMACIDICAKKAIHIVDAIDAFNAVIDEDTCINCGMCEKVCQQKNLPQLRSPIIWKQGWAYDAKTRMKSASGGIGKNIYRKRWKSL
;
A
#
# COMPACT_ATOMS: atom_id res chain seq x y z
N MET A 1 4.53 -2.12 24.51
CA MET A 1 4.24 -2.56 23.13
C MET A 1 5.21 -1.86 22.22
N LYS A 2 6.01 -2.59 21.43
CA LYS A 2 6.94 -1.99 20.47
C LYS A 2 6.28 -1.98 19.09
N THR A 3 6.25 -0.83 18.42
CA THR A 3 5.68 -0.68 17.09
C THR A 3 6.75 -0.28 16.06
N VAL A 4 6.50 -0.55 14.77
CA VAL A 4 7.43 -0.18 13.68
C VAL A 4 7.46 1.33 13.43
N CYS A 5 6.32 1.99 13.58
CA CYS A 5 6.14 3.43 13.43
C CYS A 5 5.37 3.97 14.64
N ASN A 6 5.29 5.30 14.76
CA ASN A 6 4.57 5.94 15.86
C ASN A 6 3.16 5.35 16.00
N GLU A 7 2.69 5.24 17.24
CA GLU A 7 1.35 4.75 17.53
C GLU A 7 0.29 5.54 16.75
N ASN A 8 -0.68 4.82 16.21
CA ASN A 8 -1.81 5.34 15.44
C ASN A 8 -1.44 6.07 14.14
N GLN A 9 -0.19 5.94 13.67
CA GLN A 9 0.24 6.48 12.37
C GLN A 9 0.36 5.41 11.28
N CYS A 10 0.15 4.12 11.61
CA CYS A 10 0.25 3.06 10.62
C CYS A 10 -0.86 3.18 9.57
N THR A 11 -0.48 3.16 8.29
CA THR A 11 -1.44 3.21 7.17
C THR A 11 -1.88 1.84 6.67
N GLY A 12 -1.50 0.75 7.36
CA GLY A 12 -1.89 -0.61 6.98
C GLY A 12 -1.46 -1.01 5.56
N CYS A 13 -0.22 -0.72 5.14
CA CYS A 13 0.28 -1.11 3.81
C CYS A 13 0.97 -2.48 3.76
N MET A 14 1.14 -3.15 4.91
CA MET A 14 1.77 -4.46 5.10
C MET A 14 3.23 -4.62 4.64
N ALA A 15 3.87 -3.58 4.09
CA ALA A 15 5.26 -3.66 3.63
C ALA A 15 6.26 -4.13 4.70
N CYS A 16 6.05 -3.75 5.97
CA CYS A 16 6.89 -4.19 7.08
C CYS A 16 6.74 -5.69 7.39
N ILE A 17 5.55 -6.27 7.19
CA ILE A 17 5.29 -7.71 7.35
C ILE A 17 6.04 -8.47 6.25
N ASP A 18 5.87 -8.03 5.00
CA ASP A 18 6.46 -8.71 3.83
C ASP A 18 7.99 -8.75 3.90
N ILE A 19 8.63 -7.69 4.36
CA ILE A 19 10.10 -7.63 4.44
C ILE A 19 10.69 -8.32 5.68
N CYS A 20 9.85 -8.67 6.68
CA CYS A 20 10.33 -9.26 7.91
C CYS A 20 10.64 -10.76 7.72
N ALA A 21 11.93 -11.08 7.55
CA ALA A 21 12.39 -12.47 7.37
C ALA A 21 12.00 -13.41 8.53
N LYS A 22 11.80 -12.86 9.74
CA LYS A 22 11.40 -13.62 10.93
C LYS A 22 9.90 -13.64 11.19
N LYS A 23 9.10 -12.93 10.37
CA LYS A 23 7.65 -12.78 10.56
C LYS A 23 7.27 -12.28 11.96
N ALA A 24 8.11 -11.45 12.55
CA ALA A 24 7.96 -10.93 13.91
C ALA A 24 7.00 -9.71 14.00
N ILE A 25 6.17 -9.48 12.99
CA ILE A 25 5.33 -8.28 12.89
C ILE A 25 3.89 -8.69 12.59
N HIS A 26 2.96 -8.18 13.37
CA HIS A 26 1.53 -8.34 13.17
C HIS A 26 0.81 -6.99 13.22
N ILE A 27 -0.34 -6.90 12.54
CA ILE A 27 -1.17 -5.71 12.56
C ILE A 27 -2.25 -5.88 13.63
N VAL A 28 -2.29 -4.92 14.54
CA VAL A 28 -3.44 -4.72 15.44
C VAL A 28 -4.37 -3.74 14.75
N ASP A 29 -5.55 -4.22 14.38
CA ASP A 29 -6.65 -3.45 13.81
C ASP A 29 -7.59 -3.03 14.94
N ALA A 30 -7.51 -1.76 15.33
CA ALA A 30 -8.41 -1.16 16.30
C ALA A 30 -9.32 -0.15 15.60
N ILE A 31 -10.47 0.15 16.22
CA ILE A 31 -11.50 1.05 15.68
C ILE A 31 -10.90 2.40 15.27
N ASP A 32 -9.98 2.94 16.08
CA ASP A 32 -9.43 4.27 15.89
C ASP A 32 -8.23 4.28 14.95
N ALA A 33 -7.45 3.19 14.89
CA ALA A 33 -6.23 3.12 14.10
C ALA A 33 -5.67 1.70 13.96
N PHE A 34 -4.83 1.53 12.93
CA PHE A 34 -3.96 0.38 12.80
C PHE A 34 -2.64 0.61 13.53
N ASN A 35 -2.04 -0.47 14.07
CA ASN A 35 -0.69 -0.46 14.61
C ASN A 35 0.08 -1.71 14.17
N ALA A 36 1.29 -1.51 13.63
CA ALA A 36 2.21 -2.59 13.29
C ALA A 36 3.10 -2.92 14.49
N VAL A 37 2.73 -3.97 15.22
CA VAL A 37 3.33 -4.39 16.48
C VAL A 37 4.43 -5.42 16.23
N ILE A 38 5.55 -5.26 16.94
CA ILE A 38 6.72 -6.13 16.87
C ILE A 38 6.64 -7.12 18.03
N ASP A 39 6.72 -8.40 17.70
CA ASP A 39 6.98 -9.47 18.66
C ASP A 39 8.48 -9.49 18.98
N GLU A 40 8.83 -9.12 20.22
CA GLU A 40 10.21 -8.96 20.65
C GLU A 40 10.93 -10.30 20.84
N ASP A 41 10.20 -11.39 21.08
CA ASP A 41 10.80 -12.73 21.25
C ASP A 41 11.30 -13.28 19.91
N THR A 42 10.62 -12.93 18.82
CA THR A 42 10.95 -13.38 17.46
C THR A 42 11.85 -12.38 16.72
N CYS A 43 11.87 -11.12 17.16
CA CYS A 43 12.61 -10.04 16.50
C CYS A 43 14.12 -10.14 16.69
N ILE A 44 14.87 -10.07 15.58
CA ILE A 44 16.35 -10.05 15.58
C ILE A 44 16.94 -8.63 15.45
N ASN A 45 16.11 -7.59 15.61
CA ASN A 45 16.51 -6.17 15.53
C ASN A 45 17.30 -5.78 14.25
N CYS A 46 16.93 -6.31 13.08
CA CYS A 46 17.61 -6.00 11.82
C CYS A 46 17.25 -4.63 11.21
N GLY A 47 16.19 -3.97 11.69
CA GLY A 47 15.77 -2.62 11.26
C GLY A 47 15.09 -2.50 9.89
N MET A 48 14.91 -3.61 9.14
CA MET A 48 14.35 -3.56 7.78
C MET A 48 12.89 -3.08 7.72
N CYS A 49 12.10 -3.39 8.76
CA CYS A 49 10.73 -2.92 8.88
C CYS A 49 10.62 -1.41 8.99
N GLU A 50 11.52 -0.77 9.75
CA GLU A 50 11.57 0.69 9.86
C GLU A 50 12.00 1.32 8.54
N LYS A 51 13.01 0.73 7.87
CA LYS A 51 13.53 1.21 6.59
C LYS A 51 12.49 1.24 5.48
N VAL A 52 11.61 0.23 5.42
CA VAL A 52 10.54 0.18 4.40
C VAL A 52 9.31 1.01 4.78
N CYS A 53 9.16 1.39 6.05
CA CYS A 53 7.98 2.10 6.52
C CYS A 53 7.98 3.55 6.02
N GLN A 54 6.98 3.90 5.21
CA GLN A 54 6.81 5.25 4.65
C GLN A 54 6.52 6.34 5.70
N GLN A 55 6.05 5.96 6.89
CA GLN A 55 5.87 6.88 8.03
C GLN A 55 7.19 7.19 8.75
N LYS A 56 8.17 6.29 8.67
CA LYS A 56 9.53 6.51 9.21
C LYS A 56 10.44 7.15 8.17
N ASN A 57 10.24 6.80 6.90
CA ASN A 57 11.01 7.28 5.76
C ASN A 57 10.06 7.89 4.74
N LEU A 58 9.72 9.16 4.94
CA LEU A 58 8.82 9.88 4.05
C LEU A 58 9.38 9.87 2.62
N PRO A 59 8.61 9.41 1.62
CA PRO A 59 9.07 9.41 0.25
C PRO A 59 9.27 10.84 -0.25
N GLN A 60 10.32 11.08 -1.04
CA GLN A 60 10.49 12.37 -1.71
C GLN A 60 9.40 12.54 -2.76
N LEU A 61 8.56 13.56 -2.55
CA LEU A 61 7.51 13.91 -3.50
C LEU A 61 8.13 14.65 -4.69
N ARG A 62 7.62 14.34 -5.88
CA ARG A 62 7.97 15.04 -7.13
C ARG A 62 6.70 15.61 -7.74
N SER A 63 6.80 16.82 -8.29
CA SER A 63 5.72 17.41 -9.05
C SER A 63 5.47 16.59 -10.34
N PRO A 64 4.20 16.31 -10.69
CA PRO A 64 3.89 15.63 -11.93
C PRO A 64 4.29 16.51 -13.12
N ILE A 65 4.89 15.89 -14.15
CA ILE A 65 5.22 16.58 -15.42
C ILE A 65 3.94 16.91 -16.20
N ILE A 66 2.98 15.99 -16.17
CA ILE A 66 1.67 16.09 -16.81
C ILE A 66 0.69 15.19 -16.06
N TRP A 67 -0.56 15.63 -15.93
CA TRP A 67 -1.65 14.81 -15.41
C TRP A 67 -2.71 14.56 -16.47
N LYS A 68 -3.12 13.30 -16.61
CA LYS A 68 -4.18 12.87 -17.55
C LYS A 68 -5.24 12.11 -16.76
N GLN A 69 -6.50 12.46 -16.98
CA GLN A 69 -7.65 11.77 -16.42
C GLN A 69 -8.53 11.21 -17.54
N GLY A 70 -9.25 10.13 -17.25
CA GLY A 70 -10.20 9.55 -18.19
C GLY A 70 -10.97 8.38 -17.59
N TRP A 71 -12.04 8.00 -18.25
CA TRP A 71 -12.89 6.87 -17.90
C TRP A 71 -13.41 6.19 -19.17
N ALA A 72 -14.07 5.06 -18.99
CA ALA A 72 -14.69 4.34 -20.10
C ALA A 72 -15.87 5.13 -20.68
N TYR A 73 -15.90 5.28 -22.01
CA TYR A 73 -17.06 5.84 -22.73
C TYR A 73 -18.30 4.93 -22.60
N ASP A 74 -18.10 3.61 -22.54
CA ASP A 74 -19.18 2.65 -22.30
C ASP A 74 -19.73 2.81 -20.87
N ALA A 75 -20.99 3.28 -20.77
CA ALA A 75 -21.65 3.59 -19.50
C ALA A 75 -21.74 2.36 -18.58
N LYS A 76 -21.99 1.17 -19.13
CA LYS A 76 -22.04 -0.07 -18.36
C LYS A 76 -20.70 -0.37 -17.70
N THR A 77 -19.61 -0.27 -18.45
CA THR A 77 -18.25 -0.46 -17.93
C THR A 77 -17.88 0.61 -16.91
N ARG A 78 -18.20 1.88 -17.18
CA ARG A 78 -17.93 2.97 -16.23
C ARG A 78 -18.61 2.71 -14.88
N MET A 79 -19.90 2.39 -14.90
CA MET A 79 -20.69 2.20 -13.67
C MET A 79 -20.29 0.96 -12.86
N LYS A 80 -19.81 -0.10 -13.54
CA LYS A 80 -19.37 -1.34 -12.87
C LYS A 80 -17.90 -1.34 -12.42
N SER A 81 -17.16 -0.23 -12.60
CA SER A 81 -15.72 -0.19 -12.33
C SER A 81 -15.39 0.90 -11.32
N ALA A 82 -14.70 0.55 -10.23
CA ALA A 82 -14.24 1.52 -9.22
C ALA A 82 -13.31 2.60 -9.82
N SER A 83 -12.49 2.25 -10.82
CA SER A 83 -11.59 3.17 -11.52
C SER A 83 -12.23 3.84 -12.76
N GLY A 84 -13.57 3.84 -12.88
CA GLY A 84 -14.28 4.37 -14.04
C GLY A 84 -14.05 3.55 -15.33
N GLY A 85 -13.43 2.38 -15.24
CA GLY A 85 -13.25 1.45 -16.36
C GLY A 85 -12.01 1.70 -17.21
N ILE A 86 -11.11 2.59 -16.76
CA ILE A 86 -9.87 2.92 -17.50
C ILE A 86 -8.96 1.69 -17.66
N GLY A 87 -8.72 0.94 -16.57
CA GLY A 87 -7.89 -0.27 -16.60
C GLY A 87 -8.45 -1.30 -17.58
N LYS A 88 -9.74 -1.63 -17.46
CA LYS A 88 -10.43 -2.59 -18.35
C LYS A 88 -10.26 -2.22 -19.83
N ASN A 89 -10.39 -0.94 -20.19
CA ASN A 89 -10.25 -0.51 -21.58
C ASN A 89 -8.79 -0.50 -22.08
N ILE A 90 -7.83 -0.18 -21.23
CA ILE A 90 -6.39 -0.28 -21.56
C ILE A 90 -6.03 -1.75 -21.82
N TYR A 91 -6.40 -2.66 -20.92
CA TYR A 91 -6.13 -4.10 -21.10
C TYR A 91 -6.82 -4.66 -22.34
N ARG A 92 -8.10 -4.34 -22.59
CA ARG A 92 -8.84 -4.86 -23.75
C ARG A 92 -8.24 -4.44 -25.09
N LYS A 93 -7.66 -3.24 -25.20
CA LYS A 93 -6.97 -2.82 -26.44
C LYS A 93 -5.69 -3.62 -26.67
N ARG A 94 -4.93 -3.91 -25.62
CA ARG A 94 -3.64 -4.62 -25.71
C ARG A 94 -3.79 -6.10 -26.11
N TRP A 95 -4.94 -6.72 -25.79
CA TRP A 95 -5.24 -8.12 -26.12
C TRP A 95 -5.97 -8.32 -27.46
N LYS A 96 -6.39 -7.24 -28.15
CA LYS A 96 -6.98 -7.33 -29.50
C LYS A 96 -5.97 -7.15 -30.64
N SER A 97 -4.71 -6.86 -30.30
CA SER A 97 -3.59 -6.72 -31.25
C SER A 97 -2.61 -7.91 -31.20
N LEU A 98 -3.00 -8.98 -30.51
CA LEU A 98 -2.47 -10.34 -30.65
C LEU A 98 -3.57 -11.19 -31.29
#